data_AF-A0A0F9CRY3-F1
#
_entry.id   AF-A0A0F9CRY3-F1
#
_cell.length_a   1.000
_cell.length_b   1.000
_cell.length_c   1.000
_cell.angle_alpha   90.00
_cell.angle_beta   90.00
_cell.angle_gamma   90.00
#
_symmetry.space_group_name_H-M   'P 1'
#
loop_
_entity.id
_entity.type
_entity.pdbx_description
1 polymer ?
#
loop_
_entity_poly.entity_id
_entity_poly.type
_entity_poly.pdbx_seq_one_letter_code
_entity_poly.pdbx_strand_id
1 'polypeptide(L)'
;IRANAAARMAFGRDRDPAEDKAFQAYIKVDRNDPKYKDPVTLEIDYGAYRRDKDAAFKGLDSAIQEAFLQVGAPDPGVARWATLYTVARNLRRDLYAMSKWEGLTPEQSRQLDQFSLEVRKRAPQIAAQLGRRVKEADVARFLAEQQGLPGLAEWFIGLQSSTERDKRRSIEYGLFLAENVAGLRLFYPELYSQASLERIGLIEGEPSLRPQPVVPVAPVAPIGGVR
;
A
#
# COMPACT_ATOMS: atom_id res chain seq x y z
N ILE A 1 -24.26 9.24 10.09
CA ILE A 1 -24.47 8.64 11.43
C ILE A 1 -24.11 9.63 12.55
N ARG A 2 -22.88 10.16 12.64
CA ARG A 2 -22.47 11.09 13.72
C ARG A 2 -23.17 12.47 13.71
N ALA A 3 -23.36 13.08 12.55
CA ALA A 3 -24.02 14.39 12.44
C ALA A 3 -25.49 14.36 12.92
N ASN A 4 -26.25 13.31 12.55
CA ASN A 4 -27.65 13.16 12.99
C ASN A 4 -27.76 12.85 14.50
N ALA A 5 -26.74 12.23 15.10
CA ALA A 5 -26.70 11.99 16.54
C ALA A 5 -26.37 13.29 17.32
N ALA A 6 -25.40 14.08 16.85
CA ALA A 6 -25.11 15.41 17.40
C ALA A 6 -26.31 16.35 17.27
N ALA A 7 -26.99 16.32 16.11
CA ALA A 7 -28.21 17.07 15.89
C ALA A 7 -29.32 16.68 16.88
N ARG A 8 -29.60 15.40 17.07
CA ARG A 8 -30.60 14.96 18.06
C ARG A 8 -30.28 15.37 19.50
N MET A 9 -28.99 15.44 19.87
CA MET A 9 -28.58 15.92 21.18
C MET A 9 -28.72 17.44 21.33
N ALA A 10 -28.38 18.20 20.29
CA ALA A 10 -28.39 19.66 20.33
C ALA A 10 -29.78 20.30 20.11
N PHE A 11 -30.57 19.74 19.19
CA PHE A 11 -31.88 20.27 18.83
C PHE A 11 -32.99 19.79 19.79
N GLY A 12 -32.76 18.73 20.56
CA GLY A 12 -33.80 18.11 21.38
C GLY A 12 -34.86 17.37 20.55
N ARG A 13 -35.92 16.86 21.20
CA ARG A 13 -37.00 16.12 20.53
C ARG A 13 -37.89 17.00 19.62
N ASP A 14 -37.84 18.32 19.80
CA ASP A 14 -38.87 19.24 19.28
C ASP A 14 -38.38 20.16 18.14
N ARG A 15 -37.10 20.10 17.74
CA ARG A 15 -36.55 20.85 16.60
C ARG A 15 -36.05 19.89 15.53
N ASP A 16 -36.52 20.05 14.29
CA ASP A 16 -36.08 19.24 13.16
C ASP A 16 -34.76 19.78 12.56
N PRO A 17 -33.65 19.01 12.59
CA PRO A 17 -32.40 19.38 11.93
C PRO A 17 -32.54 19.62 10.41
N ALA A 18 -33.61 19.13 9.78
CA ALA A 18 -33.92 19.39 8.38
C ALA A 18 -34.24 20.87 8.11
N GLU A 19 -34.73 21.60 9.11
CA GLU A 19 -35.17 23.00 8.98
C GLU A 19 -34.04 24.01 9.25
N ASP A 20 -32.93 23.57 9.86
CA ASP A 20 -31.78 24.45 10.16
C ASP A 20 -30.86 24.61 8.94
N LYS A 21 -30.87 25.80 8.34
CA LYS A 21 -30.08 26.12 7.15
C LYS A 21 -28.56 25.97 7.36
N ALA A 22 -28.05 26.30 8.54
CA ALA A 22 -26.62 26.21 8.83
C ALA A 22 -26.18 24.75 9.00
N PHE A 23 -27.01 23.94 9.67
CA PHE A 23 -26.81 22.50 9.78
C PHE A 23 -26.90 21.81 8.41
N GLN A 24 -27.88 22.21 7.59
CA GLN A 24 -28.01 21.71 6.21
C GLN A 24 -26.78 22.08 5.36
N ALA A 25 -26.25 23.29 5.49
CA ALA A 25 -25.02 23.69 4.81
C ALA A 25 -23.83 22.84 5.27
N TYR A 26 -23.70 22.58 6.57
CA TYR A 26 -22.67 21.72 7.11
C TYR A 26 -22.75 20.29 6.57
N ILE A 27 -23.92 19.65 6.56
CA ILE A 27 -24.03 18.26 6.08
C ILE A 27 -23.84 18.13 4.56
N LYS A 28 -24.17 19.17 3.78
CA LYS A 28 -23.97 19.22 2.32
C LYS A 28 -22.50 19.25 1.89
N VAL A 29 -21.58 19.61 2.80
CA VAL A 29 -20.14 19.48 2.53
C VAL A 29 -19.76 18.00 2.54
N ASP A 30 -19.79 17.39 1.36
CA ASP A 30 -19.42 16.00 1.10
C ASP A 30 -18.01 15.92 0.51
N ARG A 31 -17.16 15.04 1.06
CA ARG A 31 -15.81 14.76 0.56
C ARG A 31 -15.80 14.20 -0.87
N ASN A 32 -16.92 13.64 -1.32
CA ASN A 32 -17.05 13.05 -2.65
C ASN A 32 -17.45 14.06 -3.73
N ASP A 33 -17.77 15.29 -3.35
CA ASP A 33 -18.08 16.38 -4.27
C ASP A 33 -16.92 16.55 -5.28
N PRO A 34 -17.19 16.61 -6.60
CA PRO A 34 -16.17 16.84 -7.61
C PRO A 34 -15.23 18.01 -7.32
N LYS A 35 -15.68 19.05 -6.61
CA LYS A 35 -14.81 20.20 -6.26
C LYS A 35 -13.64 19.85 -5.32
N TYR A 36 -13.72 18.73 -4.60
CA TYR A 36 -12.62 18.25 -3.75
C TYR A 36 -11.84 17.12 -4.38
N LYS A 37 -12.11 16.77 -5.64
CA LYS A 37 -11.39 15.71 -6.33
C LYS A 37 -10.47 16.32 -7.35
N ASP A 38 -9.25 15.84 -7.36
CA ASP A 38 -8.37 16.08 -8.48
C ASP A 38 -8.98 15.40 -9.73
N PRO A 39 -9.20 16.15 -10.82
CA PRO A 39 -9.92 15.64 -11.99
C PRO A 39 -9.14 14.57 -12.77
N VAL A 40 -7.83 14.43 -12.51
CA VAL A 40 -6.93 13.50 -13.21
C VAL A 40 -6.68 12.25 -12.38
N THR A 41 -6.43 12.40 -11.08
CA THR A 41 -6.06 11.30 -10.18
C THR A 41 -7.26 10.75 -9.40
N LEU A 42 -8.39 11.48 -9.39
CA LEU A 42 -9.58 11.20 -8.58
C LEU A 42 -9.32 11.19 -7.06
N GLU A 43 -8.11 11.59 -6.63
CA GLU A 43 -7.78 11.71 -5.23
C GLU A 43 -8.52 12.91 -4.61
N ILE A 44 -8.93 12.75 -3.35
CA ILE A 44 -9.63 13.80 -2.61
C ILE A 44 -8.60 14.76 -2.01
N ASP A 45 -8.70 16.05 -2.31
CA ASP A 45 -8.06 17.13 -1.55
C ASP A 45 -8.73 17.27 -0.18
N TYR A 46 -8.24 16.46 0.76
CA TYR A 46 -8.67 16.49 2.16
C TYR A 46 -8.35 17.81 2.87
N GLY A 47 -7.45 18.64 2.33
CA GLY A 47 -7.13 19.95 2.87
C GLY A 47 -8.23 20.96 2.54
N ALA A 48 -8.63 21.04 1.26
CA ALA A 48 -9.75 21.86 0.82
C ALA A 48 -11.08 21.42 1.47
N TYR A 49 -11.35 20.11 1.49
CA TYR A 49 -12.53 19.56 2.16
C TYR A 49 -12.59 19.95 3.64
N ARG A 50 -11.48 19.83 4.38
CA ARG A 50 -11.44 20.19 5.81
C ARG A 50 -11.67 21.68 6.03
N ARG A 51 -11.04 22.56 5.25
CA ARG A 51 -11.24 24.01 5.37
C ARG A 51 -12.71 24.40 5.21
N ASP A 52 -13.37 23.86 4.18
CA ASP A 52 -14.79 24.14 3.94
C ASP A 52 -15.68 23.53 5.04
N LYS A 53 -15.35 22.32 5.51
CA LYS A 53 -16.09 21.65 6.58
C LYS A 53 -15.96 22.39 7.91
N ASP A 54 -14.77 22.89 8.24
CA ASP A 54 -14.48 23.67 9.45
C ASP A 54 -15.12 25.05 9.38
N ALA A 55 -15.12 25.70 8.21
CA ALA A 55 -15.82 26.97 8.01
C ALA A 55 -17.34 26.80 8.20
N ALA A 56 -17.92 25.73 7.64
CA ALA A 56 -19.33 25.41 7.86
C ALA A 56 -19.63 25.01 9.31
N PHE A 57 -18.70 24.35 10.00
CA PHE A 57 -18.83 23.97 11.41
C PHE A 57 -18.88 25.21 12.33
N LYS A 58 -18.02 26.21 12.09
CA LYS A 58 -18.00 27.47 12.85
C LYS A 58 -19.30 28.27 12.73
N GLY A 59 -20.05 28.07 11.65
CA GLY A 59 -21.36 28.71 11.42
C GLY A 59 -22.53 28.00 12.11
N LEU A 60 -22.31 26.84 12.75
CA LEU A 60 -23.36 26.15 13.51
C LEU A 60 -23.63 26.87 14.84
N ASP A 61 -24.83 26.66 15.40
CA ASP A 61 -25.13 27.09 16.77
C ASP A 61 -24.16 26.45 17.77
N SER A 62 -23.78 27.20 18.81
CA SER A 62 -22.86 26.75 19.86
C SER A 62 -23.29 25.43 20.49
N ALA A 63 -24.59 25.21 20.73
CA ALA A 63 -25.10 23.97 21.31
C ALA A 63 -24.91 22.77 20.36
N ILE A 64 -24.99 22.99 19.05
CA ILE A 64 -24.72 21.98 18.03
C ILE A 64 -23.21 21.69 17.97
N GLN A 65 -22.37 22.71 18.01
CA GLN A 65 -20.92 22.55 18.05
C GLN A 65 -20.49 21.74 19.28
N GLU A 66 -21.03 22.05 20.47
CA GLU A 66 -20.79 21.31 21.70
C GLU A 66 -21.29 19.86 21.63
N ALA A 67 -22.46 19.61 21.05
CA ALA A 67 -22.94 18.25 20.84
C ALA A 67 -22.07 17.47 19.85
N PHE A 68 -21.48 18.12 18.83
CA PHE A 68 -20.47 17.49 17.97
C PHE A 68 -19.18 17.18 18.72
N LEU A 69 -18.78 18.01 19.69
CA LEU A 69 -17.64 17.72 20.56
C LEU A 69 -17.96 16.54 21.49
N GLN A 70 -19.19 16.41 21.98
CA GLN A 70 -19.60 15.29 22.84
C GLN A 70 -19.81 13.97 22.07
N VAL A 71 -20.46 14.00 20.90
CA VAL A 71 -20.68 12.83 20.03
C VAL A 71 -19.42 12.46 19.25
N GLY A 72 -18.59 13.46 18.96
CA GLY A 72 -17.38 13.35 18.16
C GLY A 72 -16.10 13.21 18.98
N ALA A 73 -16.12 13.43 20.30
CA ALA A 73 -15.02 13.10 21.19
C ALA A 73 -14.75 11.60 21.03
N PRO A 74 -13.67 11.22 20.34
CA PRO A 74 -13.23 9.85 20.41
C PRO A 74 -12.83 9.63 21.87
N ASP A 75 -12.98 8.42 22.37
CA ASP A 75 -12.18 7.99 23.52
C ASP A 75 -10.73 8.54 23.34
N PRO A 76 -10.10 9.15 24.36
CA PRO A 76 -8.80 9.78 24.21
C PRO A 76 -7.74 8.85 23.57
N GLY A 77 -7.88 7.53 23.77
CA GLY A 77 -7.13 6.52 23.06
C GLY A 77 -7.40 6.52 21.55
N VAL A 78 -8.66 6.50 21.12
CA VAL A 78 -9.06 6.56 19.70
C VAL A 78 -8.61 7.85 19.01
N ALA A 79 -8.66 9.00 19.69
CA ALA A 79 -8.17 10.27 19.15
C ALA A 79 -6.66 10.21 18.90
N ARG A 80 -5.92 9.67 19.87
CA ARG A 80 -4.47 9.44 19.75
C ARG A 80 -4.13 8.50 18.59
N TRP A 81 -4.87 7.40 18.43
CA TRP A 81 -4.70 6.46 17.33
C TRP A 81 -4.96 7.10 15.95
N ALA A 82 -5.99 7.94 15.83
CA ALA A 82 -6.30 8.65 14.59
C ALA A 82 -5.19 9.64 14.19
N THR A 83 -4.60 10.34 15.15
CA THR A 83 -3.45 11.22 14.91
C THR A 83 -2.23 10.42 14.48
N LEU A 84 -1.89 9.33 15.18
CA LEU A 84 -0.77 8.46 14.81
C LEU A 84 -0.94 7.88 13.40
N TYR A 85 -2.15 7.45 13.05
CA TYR A 85 -2.46 6.96 11.71
C TYR A 85 -2.30 8.05 10.64
N THR A 86 -2.74 9.28 10.93
CA THR A 86 -2.61 10.41 10.00
C THR A 86 -1.15 10.76 9.73
N VAL A 87 -0.32 10.79 10.78
CA VAL A 87 1.13 10.99 10.65
C VAL A 87 1.74 9.87 9.80
N ALA A 88 1.44 8.62 10.12
CA ALA A 88 1.93 7.47 9.37
C ALA A 88 1.55 7.56 7.88
N ARG A 89 0.29 7.90 7.58
CA ARG A 89 -0.22 8.04 6.21
C ARG A 89 0.52 9.12 5.43
N ASN A 90 0.80 10.26 6.07
CA ASN A 90 1.57 11.34 5.44
C ASN A 90 3.01 10.89 5.18
N LEU A 91 3.68 10.27 6.15
CA LEU A 91 5.02 9.72 5.98
C LEU A 91 5.08 8.70 4.84
N ARG A 92 4.06 7.85 4.69
CA ARG A 92 3.99 6.89 3.59
C ARG A 92 3.81 7.58 2.24
N ARG A 93 3.00 8.64 2.18
CA ARG A 93 2.84 9.44 0.96
C ARG A 93 4.18 10.09 0.58
N ASP A 94 4.88 10.65 1.55
CA ASP A 94 6.16 11.32 1.32
C ASP A 94 7.23 10.30 0.90
N LEU A 95 7.25 9.11 1.50
CA LEU A 95 8.07 7.97 1.05
C LEU A 95 7.77 7.59 -0.41
N TYR A 96 6.50 7.57 -0.82
CA TYR A 96 6.12 7.22 -2.18
C TYR A 96 6.40 8.32 -3.20
N ALA A 97 6.59 9.56 -2.76
CA ALA A 97 7.09 10.64 -3.61
C ALA A 97 8.60 10.50 -3.91
N MET A 98 9.30 9.56 -3.26
CA MET A 98 10.70 9.27 -3.50
C MET A 98 10.85 8.03 -4.39
N SER A 99 11.93 7.98 -5.17
CA SER A 99 12.32 6.76 -5.87
C SER A 99 13.13 5.87 -4.94
N LYS A 100 12.83 4.56 -4.93
CA LYS A 100 13.62 3.55 -4.23
C LYS A 100 14.95 3.26 -4.94
N TRP A 101 14.99 3.48 -6.25
CA TRP A 101 16.14 3.19 -7.10
C TRP A 101 16.68 4.45 -7.76
N GLU A 102 17.99 4.65 -7.69
CA GLU A 102 18.68 5.69 -8.43
C GLU A 102 18.50 5.52 -9.94
N GLY A 103 18.31 6.63 -10.65
CA GLY A 103 18.08 6.62 -12.10
C GLY A 103 16.64 6.29 -12.53
N LEU A 104 15.73 6.01 -11.59
CA LEU A 104 14.29 5.91 -11.84
C LEU A 104 13.54 7.06 -11.20
N THR A 105 12.45 7.50 -11.85
CA THR A 105 11.47 8.36 -11.19
C THR A 105 10.67 7.57 -10.14
N PRO A 106 10.03 8.24 -9.17
CA PRO A 106 9.15 7.57 -8.20
C PRO A 106 8.08 6.71 -8.88
N GLU A 107 7.48 7.20 -9.96
CA GLU A 107 6.48 6.48 -10.76
C GLU A 107 7.06 5.20 -11.37
N GLN A 108 8.24 5.29 -12.00
CA GLN A 108 8.92 4.15 -12.60
C GLN A 108 9.34 3.11 -11.55
N SER A 109 9.82 3.57 -10.40
CA SER A 109 10.15 2.68 -9.27
C SER A 109 8.93 1.91 -8.79
N ARG A 110 7.76 2.55 -8.70
CA ARG A 110 6.50 1.88 -8.32
C ARG A 110 6.03 0.91 -9.39
N GLN A 111 6.14 1.28 -10.67
CA GLN A 111 5.84 0.40 -11.80
C GLN A 111 6.73 -0.85 -11.77
N LEU A 112 8.03 -0.69 -11.47
CA LEU A 112 8.96 -1.79 -11.34
C LEU A 112 8.64 -2.73 -10.16
N ASP A 113 8.22 -2.18 -9.01
CA ASP A 113 7.79 -2.99 -7.86
C ASP A 113 6.52 -3.81 -8.19
N GLN A 114 5.54 -3.19 -8.88
CA GLN A 114 4.32 -3.87 -9.35
C GLN A 114 4.64 -4.96 -10.38
N PHE A 115 5.51 -4.64 -11.34
CA PHE A 115 5.96 -5.58 -12.35
C PHE A 115 6.70 -6.78 -11.72
N SER A 116 7.58 -6.52 -10.74
CA SER A 116 8.30 -7.57 -10.00
C SER A 116 7.35 -8.53 -9.28
N LEU A 117 6.27 -7.98 -8.68
CA LEU A 117 5.20 -8.75 -8.06
C LEU A 117 4.45 -9.60 -9.09
N GLU A 118 4.14 -9.03 -10.25
CA GLU A 118 3.45 -9.74 -11.32
C GLU A 118 4.29 -10.90 -11.87
N VAL A 119 5.57 -10.68 -12.14
CA VAL A 119 6.50 -11.72 -12.60
C VAL A 119 6.52 -12.89 -11.62
N ARG A 120 6.71 -12.62 -10.32
CA ARG A 120 6.76 -13.67 -9.29
C ARG A 120 5.42 -14.40 -9.13
N LYS A 121 4.30 -13.71 -9.36
CA LYS A 121 2.96 -14.32 -9.33
C LYS A 121 2.70 -15.19 -10.56
N ARG A 122 3.12 -14.75 -11.75
CA ARG A 122 2.84 -15.44 -13.02
C ARG A 122 3.84 -16.53 -13.36
N ALA A 123 5.10 -16.43 -12.93
CA ALA A 123 6.11 -17.45 -13.18
C ALA A 123 5.67 -18.87 -12.78
N PRO A 124 5.11 -19.12 -11.57
CA PRO A 124 4.63 -20.46 -11.21
C PRO A 124 3.39 -20.88 -12.02
N GLN A 125 2.53 -19.94 -12.42
CA GLN A 125 1.34 -20.23 -13.23
C GLN A 125 1.73 -20.67 -14.65
N ILE A 126 2.68 -19.96 -15.26
CA ILE A 126 3.21 -20.28 -16.59
C ILE A 126 3.99 -21.60 -16.53
N ALA A 127 4.76 -21.84 -15.46
CA ALA A 127 5.45 -23.12 -15.26
C ALA A 127 4.47 -24.30 -15.23
N ALA A 128 3.35 -24.14 -14.51
CA ALA A 128 2.31 -25.16 -14.41
C ALA A 128 1.62 -25.41 -15.77
N GLN A 129 1.30 -24.35 -16.52
CA GLN A 129 0.67 -24.46 -17.84
C GLN A 129 1.57 -25.16 -18.86
N LEU A 130 2.88 -24.88 -18.83
CA LEU A 130 3.84 -25.47 -19.75
C LEU A 130 4.35 -26.85 -19.33
N GLY A 131 3.98 -27.33 -18.13
CA GLY A 131 4.47 -28.59 -17.57
C GLY A 131 5.99 -28.61 -17.33
N ARG A 132 6.65 -27.44 -17.26
CA ARG A 132 8.11 -27.32 -17.08
C ARG A 132 8.48 -26.09 -16.26
N ARG A 133 9.66 -26.13 -15.63
CA ARG A 133 10.21 -24.95 -14.94
C ARG A 133 10.48 -23.83 -15.96
N VAL A 134 10.17 -22.60 -15.57
CA VAL A 134 10.49 -21.38 -16.33
C VAL A 134 11.36 -20.46 -15.49
N LYS A 135 12.27 -19.73 -16.14
CA LYS A 135 13.07 -18.72 -15.45
C LYS A 135 12.25 -17.43 -15.32
N GLU A 136 12.33 -16.77 -14.17
CA GLU A 136 11.65 -15.48 -13.96
C GLU A 136 12.11 -14.41 -14.95
N ALA A 137 13.37 -14.45 -15.40
CA ALA A 137 13.90 -13.54 -16.42
C ALA A 137 13.16 -13.69 -17.77
N ASP A 138 12.82 -14.91 -18.18
CA ASP A 138 12.11 -15.14 -19.44
C ASP A 138 10.64 -14.70 -19.32
N VAL A 139 10.04 -14.94 -18.14
CA VAL A 139 8.69 -14.43 -17.82
C VAL A 139 8.67 -12.90 -17.79
N ALA A 140 9.70 -12.27 -17.21
CA ALA A 140 9.84 -10.83 -17.19
C ALA A 140 9.91 -10.25 -18.60
N ARG A 141 10.78 -10.77 -19.47
CA ARG A 141 10.86 -10.31 -20.87
C ARG A 141 9.51 -10.44 -21.59
N PHE A 142 8.87 -11.60 -21.47
CA PHE A 142 7.55 -11.83 -22.05
C PHE A 142 6.48 -10.83 -21.55
N LEU A 143 6.40 -10.60 -20.24
CA LEU A 143 5.42 -9.66 -19.67
C LEU A 143 5.73 -8.20 -20.03
N ALA A 144 7.01 -7.82 -20.03
CA ALA A 144 7.44 -6.49 -20.41
C ALA A 144 7.16 -6.19 -21.89
N GLU A 145 7.37 -7.17 -22.77
CA GLU A 145 6.99 -7.09 -24.19
C GLU A 145 5.47 -6.94 -24.35
N GLN A 146 4.67 -7.72 -23.61
CA GLN A 146 3.21 -7.58 -23.63
C GLN A 146 2.72 -6.21 -23.16
N GLN A 147 3.44 -5.58 -22.23
CA GLN A 147 3.12 -4.25 -21.70
C GLN A 147 3.70 -3.10 -22.54
N GLY A 148 4.52 -3.39 -23.56
CA GLY A 148 5.23 -2.38 -24.36
C GLY A 148 6.32 -1.64 -23.58
N LEU A 149 6.81 -2.23 -22.48
CA LEU A 149 7.76 -1.62 -21.54
C LEU A 149 9.00 -2.52 -21.36
N PRO A 150 9.79 -2.78 -22.41
CA PRO A 150 10.93 -3.72 -22.35
C PRO A 150 11.97 -3.35 -21.28
N GLY A 151 12.15 -2.06 -20.99
CA GLY A 151 13.06 -1.58 -19.95
C GLY A 151 12.73 -2.09 -18.54
N LEU A 152 11.47 -2.43 -18.23
CA LEU A 152 11.10 -3.00 -16.93
C LEU A 152 11.68 -4.40 -16.73
N ALA A 153 11.79 -5.20 -17.79
CA ALA A 153 12.42 -6.52 -17.71
C ALA A 153 13.93 -6.41 -17.43
N GLU A 154 14.62 -5.47 -18.08
CA GLU A 154 16.05 -5.24 -17.86
C GLU A 154 16.33 -4.81 -16.41
N TRP A 155 15.52 -3.89 -15.90
CA TRP A 155 15.58 -3.48 -14.50
C TRP A 155 15.30 -4.64 -13.55
N PHE A 156 14.23 -5.41 -13.78
CA PHE A 156 13.90 -6.58 -12.96
C PHE A 156 15.04 -7.60 -12.92
N ILE A 157 15.64 -7.89 -14.09
CA ILE A 157 16.74 -8.84 -14.24
C ILE A 157 18.01 -8.32 -13.57
N GLY A 158 18.37 -7.05 -13.80
CA GLY A 158 19.54 -6.42 -13.19
C GLY A 158 19.46 -6.41 -11.66
N LEU A 159 18.28 -6.09 -11.13
CA LEU A 159 18.03 -6.13 -9.68
C LEU A 159 18.00 -7.53 -9.08
N GLN A 160 18.16 -8.61 -9.85
CA GLN A 160 18.40 -9.95 -9.27
C GLN A 160 19.80 -10.07 -8.65
N SER A 161 20.76 -9.25 -9.09
CA SER A 161 22.12 -9.19 -8.52
C SER A 161 22.16 -8.29 -7.27
N SER A 162 22.69 -8.80 -6.16
CA SER A 162 22.89 -8.02 -4.92
C SER A 162 23.78 -6.80 -5.16
N THR A 163 24.89 -6.98 -5.88
CA THR A 163 25.81 -5.88 -6.22
C THR A 163 25.13 -4.76 -7.01
N GLU A 164 24.29 -5.10 -7.99
CA GLU A 164 23.58 -4.08 -8.77
C GLU A 164 22.44 -3.42 -7.99
N ARG A 165 21.76 -4.17 -7.12
CA ARG A 165 20.77 -3.59 -6.21
C ARG A 165 21.40 -2.55 -5.28
N ASP A 166 22.51 -2.89 -4.66
CA ASP A 166 23.16 -2.01 -3.67
C ASP A 166 23.68 -0.74 -4.32
N LYS A 167 24.27 -0.85 -5.52
CA LYS A 167 24.72 0.31 -6.31
C LYS A 167 23.58 1.23 -6.73
N ARG A 168 22.40 0.67 -7.03
CA ARG A 168 21.26 1.41 -7.57
C ARG A 168 20.27 1.83 -6.48
N ARG A 169 20.54 1.55 -5.21
CA ARG A 169 19.61 1.88 -4.12
C ARG A 169 19.71 3.37 -3.81
N SER A 170 18.55 4.03 -3.72
CA SER A 170 18.51 5.41 -3.24
C SER A 170 18.89 5.50 -1.76
N ILE A 171 19.94 6.28 -1.48
CA ILE A 171 20.37 6.59 -0.11
C ILE A 171 19.27 7.35 0.63
N GLU A 172 18.66 8.35 -0.03
CA GLU A 172 17.58 9.16 0.54
C GLU A 172 16.39 8.31 0.97
N TYR A 173 15.96 7.38 0.12
CA TYR A 173 14.86 6.46 0.44
C TYR A 173 15.19 5.57 1.65
N GLY A 174 16.44 5.10 1.72
CA GLY A 174 16.93 4.30 2.84
C GLY A 174 16.98 5.09 4.15
N LEU A 175 17.50 6.32 4.12
CA LEU A 175 17.57 7.22 5.28
C LEU A 175 16.17 7.58 5.77
N PHE A 176 15.25 7.92 4.87
CA PHE A 176 13.87 8.25 5.25
C PHE A 176 13.20 7.09 5.99
N LEU A 177 13.37 5.85 5.52
CA LEU A 177 12.84 4.67 6.20
C LEU A 177 13.48 4.46 7.58
N ALA A 178 14.79 4.67 7.71
CA ALA A 178 15.52 4.52 8.96
C ALA A 178 15.12 5.58 10.01
N GLU A 179 14.90 6.83 9.59
CA GLU A 179 14.52 7.92 10.47
C GLU A 179 13.04 7.85 10.92
N ASN A 180 12.17 7.27 10.09
CA ASN A 180 10.71 7.28 10.32
C ASN A 180 10.14 5.94 10.81
N VAL A 181 10.97 5.04 11.36
CA VAL A 181 10.57 3.70 11.83
C VAL A 181 9.38 3.78 12.80
N ALA A 182 9.43 4.64 13.81
CA ALA A 182 8.38 4.75 14.81
C ALA A 182 7.05 5.22 14.22
N GLY A 183 7.08 6.11 13.23
CA GLY A 183 5.90 6.65 12.57
C GLY A 183 5.28 5.69 11.55
N LEU A 184 6.10 4.87 10.88
CA LEU A 184 5.63 4.01 9.79
C LEU A 184 5.35 2.57 10.24
N ARG A 185 6.19 1.97 11.10
CA ARG A 185 6.15 0.54 11.41
C ARG A 185 4.84 0.08 12.05
N LEU A 186 4.18 0.95 12.82
CA LEU A 186 2.95 0.60 13.53
C LEU A 186 1.77 0.32 12.57
N PHE A 187 1.67 1.07 11.47
CA PHE A 187 0.55 0.95 10.52
C PHE A 187 0.95 0.37 9.17
N TYR A 188 2.24 0.40 8.84
CA TYR A 188 2.82 -0.15 7.62
C TYR A 188 3.99 -1.09 7.97
N PRO A 189 3.75 -2.13 8.79
CA PRO A 189 4.79 -3.06 9.19
C PRO A 189 5.41 -3.79 8.00
N GLU A 190 4.67 -3.90 6.89
CA GLU A 190 5.18 -4.48 5.65
C GLU A 190 6.39 -3.74 5.14
N LEU A 191 6.56 -2.42 5.35
CA LEU A 191 7.75 -1.67 4.91
C LEU A 191 9.04 -2.12 5.62
N TYR A 192 8.90 -2.72 6.81
CA TYR A 192 10.00 -3.18 7.67
C TYR A 192 9.98 -4.69 7.89
N SER A 193 9.09 -5.42 7.22
CA SER A 193 9.10 -6.87 7.25
C SER A 193 10.42 -7.38 6.67
N GLN A 194 10.89 -8.55 7.11
CA GLN A 194 12.14 -9.12 6.59
C GLN A 194 12.09 -9.20 5.06
N ALA A 195 10.98 -9.66 4.49
CA ALA A 195 10.73 -9.68 3.04
C ALA A 195 10.77 -8.30 2.33
N SER A 196 10.51 -7.19 3.04
CA SER A 196 10.58 -5.83 2.47
C SER A 196 11.90 -5.11 2.71
N LEU A 197 12.55 -5.38 3.85
CA LEU A 197 13.96 -5.05 4.06
C LEU A 197 14.85 -5.86 3.10
N GLU A 198 14.44 -7.09 2.79
CA GLU A 198 14.93 -7.93 1.70
C GLU A 198 14.50 -7.37 0.32
N ARG A 199 13.30 -6.82 0.11
CA ARG A 199 13.05 -6.04 -1.13
C ARG A 199 13.94 -4.82 -1.27
N ILE A 200 14.43 -4.27 -0.17
CA ILE A 200 15.37 -3.16 -0.17
C ILE A 200 16.79 -3.70 -0.39
N GLY A 201 17.21 -4.85 0.19
CA GLY A 201 18.58 -5.38 0.04
C GLY A 201 18.86 -6.88 -0.13
N LEU A 202 17.87 -7.71 -0.37
CA LEU A 202 17.96 -9.16 -0.62
C LEU A 202 16.84 -9.63 -1.56
N ILE A 203 17.17 -9.84 -2.83
CA ILE A 203 16.68 -11.05 -3.49
C ILE A 203 17.78 -12.07 -3.29
N GLU A 204 17.58 -12.99 -2.36
CA GLU A 204 18.20 -14.31 -2.38
C GLU A 204 17.05 -15.28 -2.03
N GLY A 205 16.74 -16.33 -2.78
CA GLY A 205 17.71 -17.16 -3.45
C GLY A 205 18.52 -17.98 -2.44
N GLU A 206 17.89 -18.54 -1.40
CA GLU A 206 18.47 -19.73 -0.76
C GLU A 206 17.94 -21.02 -1.41
N PRO A 207 18.83 -22.03 -1.56
CA PRO A 207 18.52 -23.27 -2.24
C PRO A 207 17.45 -24.01 -1.45
N SER A 208 16.60 -24.72 -2.17
CA SER A 208 15.75 -25.72 -1.54
C SER A 208 16.62 -26.83 -0.92
N LEU A 209 17.08 -26.64 0.32
CA LEU A 209 17.34 -27.71 1.26
C LEU A 209 15.99 -28.27 1.71
N ARG A 210 15.24 -28.84 0.75
CA ARG A 210 14.35 -29.94 1.09
C ARG A 210 15.22 -31.19 1.00
N PRO A 211 15.23 -32.07 2.00
CA PRO A 211 15.60 -33.45 1.73
C PRO A 211 14.71 -33.88 0.56
N GLN A 212 15.31 -34.20 -0.59
CA GLN A 212 14.55 -34.88 -1.61
C GLN A 212 14.02 -36.15 -0.94
N PRO A 213 12.71 -36.46 -1.02
CA PRO A 213 12.26 -37.78 -0.64
C PRO A 213 13.05 -38.76 -1.52
N VAL A 214 13.92 -39.54 -0.88
CA VAL A 214 14.62 -40.64 -1.53
C VAL A 214 13.52 -41.52 -2.09
N VAL A 215 13.39 -41.52 -3.42
CA VAL A 215 12.52 -42.46 -4.11
C VAL A 215 12.99 -43.84 -3.67
N PRO A 216 12.13 -44.69 -3.08
CA PRO A 216 12.55 -46.04 -2.77
C PRO A 216 12.99 -46.68 -4.08
N VAL A 217 14.26 -47.03 -4.17
CA VAL A 217 14.79 -47.83 -5.28
C VAL A 217 14.03 -49.15 -5.20
N ALA A 218 13.16 -49.39 -6.19
CA ALA A 218 12.51 -50.67 -6.33
C ALA A 218 13.61 -51.74 -6.41
N PRO A 219 13.52 -52.85 -5.64
CA PRO A 219 14.49 -53.92 -5.76
C PRO A 219 14.47 -54.42 -7.20
N VAL A 220 15.63 -54.34 -7.85
CA VAL A 220 15.86 -54.94 -9.16
C VAL A 220 15.60 -56.43 -9.02
N ALA A 221 14.54 -56.91 -9.65
CA ALA A 221 14.30 -58.34 -9.80
C ALA A 221 15.48 -58.94 -10.58
N PRO A 222 16.16 -59.99 -10.09
CA PRO A 222 17.12 -60.69 -10.90
C PRO A 222 16.39 -61.39 -12.05
N ILE A 223 16.65 -60.91 -13.26
CA ILE A 223 16.33 -61.62 -14.49
C ILE A 223 17.17 -62.90 -14.47
N GLY A 224 16.47 -64.04 -14.50
CA GLY A 224 17.09 -65.36 -14.41
C GLY A 224 18.01 -65.69 -15.59
N GLY A 225 18.89 -66.66 -15.38
CA GLY A 225 19.74 -67.18 -16.43
C GLY A 225 20.67 -68.30 -16.00
N VAL A 226 20.14 -69.54 -15.99
CA VAL A 226 20.75 -70.78 -16.51
C VAL A 226 22.25 -71.01 -16.24
N ARG A 227 22.55 -72.02 -15.40
CA ARG A 227 23.20 -73.28 -15.82
C ARG A 227 23.01 -74.35 -14.76
#